data_AF-A0A0U1D866-F1
#
_entry.id   AF-A0A0U1D866-F1
#
_cell.length_a   1.000
_cell.length_b   1.000
_cell.length_c   1.000
_cell.angle_alpha   90.00
_cell.angle_beta   90.00
_cell.angle_gamma   90.00
#
_symmetry.space_group_name_H-M   'P 1'
#
loop_
_entity.id
_entity.type
_entity.pdbx_description
1 polymer ?
#
loop_
_entity_poly.entity_id
_entity_poly.type
_entity_poly.pdbx_seq_one_letter_code
_entity_poly.pdbx_strand_id
1 'polypeptide(L)'
;MNTLLEIVCRKGIRHNEKITELKEFLNKNIKIPIDKELFKSALSIKDAVDIRKKMVYLILHHCIEYNSAISEKKEKLSFQDVMKILDETVNRFITPQYFYKLINFQDQSSKNTLLHQAVISNNTEAIEALLKYGASPLIKNKEEKIPLDLDQEEKTREALIKSMKDQAKSKKESARCNSLIGIIPGVFLGIGLGVGSALVPSMTIILCTLAVSALVAGIAVGVAIYFLSQDYKQAKSIEEAVNPQLSSVKYEKTVDNKAVLG
;
A
#
# COMPACT_ATOMS: atom_id res chain seq x y z
N MET A 1 -37.60 -7.74 -2.34
CA MET A 1 -36.43 -6.97 -1.83
C MET A 1 -35.37 -7.01 -2.90
N ASN A 2 -34.73 -5.88 -3.21
CA ASN A 2 -33.71 -5.85 -4.26
C ASN A 2 -32.44 -6.58 -3.79
N THR A 3 -31.76 -7.27 -4.68
CA THR A 3 -30.46 -7.89 -4.37
C THR A 3 -29.36 -6.83 -4.27
N LEU A 4 -28.23 -7.17 -3.62
CA LEU A 4 -27.07 -6.27 -3.54
C LEU A 4 -26.62 -5.80 -4.93
N LEU A 5 -26.54 -6.74 -5.88
CA LEU A 5 -26.14 -6.45 -7.26
C LEU A 5 -27.15 -5.51 -7.95
N GLU A 6 -28.45 -5.72 -7.77
CA GLU A 6 -29.49 -4.83 -8.32
C GLU A 6 -29.36 -3.39 -7.81
N ILE A 7 -29.06 -3.20 -6.52
CA ILE A 7 -28.86 -1.87 -5.94
C ILE A 7 -27.64 -1.19 -6.56
N VAL A 8 -26.52 -1.93 -6.69
CA VAL A 8 -25.29 -1.41 -7.29
C VAL A 8 -25.50 -1.03 -8.76
N CYS A 9 -26.16 -1.91 -9.52
CA CYS A 9 -26.42 -1.78 -10.96
C CYS A 9 -27.52 -0.78 -11.32
N ARG A 10 -28.34 -0.33 -10.36
CA ARG A 10 -29.50 0.52 -10.63
C ARG A 10 -29.12 1.79 -11.39
N LYS A 11 -29.79 2.06 -12.50
CA LYS A 11 -29.60 3.26 -13.33
C LYS A 11 -30.73 4.25 -13.07
N GLY A 12 -30.50 5.52 -13.41
CA GLY A 12 -31.55 6.56 -13.39
C GLY A 12 -31.93 7.11 -12.02
N ILE A 13 -31.26 6.73 -10.93
CA ILE A 13 -31.44 7.30 -9.59
C ILE A 13 -30.28 8.20 -9.19
N ARG A 14 -30.51 9.14 -8.26
CA ARG A 14 -29.44 10.01 -7.77
C ARG A 14 -28.42 9.19 -6.98
N HIS A 15 -27.16 9.59 -7.03
CA HIS A 15 -26.08 8.86 -6.35
C HIS A 15 -26.26 8.76 -4.83
N ASN A 16 -26.76 9.82 -4.20
CA ASN A 16 -27.02 9.81 -2.75
C ASN A 16 -28.14 8.83 -2.39
N GLU A 17 -29.16 8.69 -3.22
CA GLU A 17 -30.22 7.69 -3.04
C GLU A 17 -29.66 6.28 -3.15
N LYS A 18 -28.83 6.01 -4.18
CA LYS A 18 -28.15 4.71 -4.33
C LYS A 18 -27.31 4.35 -3.11
N ILE A 19 -26.55 5.31 -2.56
CA ILE A 19 -25.76 5.08 -1.35
C ILE A 19 -26.65 4.82 -0.14
N THR A 20 -27.79 5.52 -0.03
CA THR A 20 -28.74 5.33 1.07
C THR A 20 -29.36 3.94 1.00
N GLU A 21 -29.84 3.51 -0.18
CA GLU A 21 -30.34 2.16 -0.39
C GLU A 21 -29.31 1.08 -0.08
N LEU A 22 -28.05 1.29 -0.50
CA LEU A 22 -26.96 0.36 -0.18
C LEU A 22 -26.76 0.24 1.34
N LYS A 23 -26.72 1.36 2.06
CA LYS A 23 -26.59 1.34 3.53
C LYS A 23 -27.75 0.61 4.20
N GLU A 24 -28.98 0.90 3.77
CA GLU A 24 -30.17 0.22 4.30
C GLU A 24 -30.14 -1.28 4.03
N PHE A 25 -29.68 -1.69 2.84
CA PHE A 25 -29.51 -3.09 2.50
C PHE A 25 -28.46 -3.76 3.40
N LEU A 26 -27.28 -3.16 3.55
CA LEU A 26 -26.20 -3.70 4.38
C LEU A 26 -26.64 -3.84 5.84
N ASN A 27 -27.31 -2.83 6.39
CA ASN A 27 -27.85 -2.88 7.76
C ASN A 27 -28.86 -4.01 7.99
N LYS A 28 -29.62 -4.41 6.95
CA LYS A 28 -30.61 -5.48 7.03
C LYS A 28 -30.04 -6.87 6.77
N ASN A 29 -28.83 -6.97 6.19
CA ASN A 29 -28.27 -8.23 5.70
C ASN A 29 -26.87 -8.48 6.26
N ILE A 30 -26.78 -9.36 7.25
CA ILE A 30 -25.48 -9.76 7.84
C ILE A 30 -24.60 -10.45 6.79
N LYS A 31 -25.15 -11.28 5.90
CA LYS A 31 -24.38 -11.96 4.84
C LYS A 31 -24.65 -11.32 3.48
N ILE A 32 -23.59 -11.10 2.71
CA ILE A 32 -23.68 -10.49 1.38
C ILE A 32 -22.88 -11.29 0.35
N PRO A 33 -23.44 -11.52 -0.85
CA PRO A 33 -22.71 -12.17 -1.94
C PRO A 33 -21.60 -11.24 -2.45
N ILE A 34 -20.39 -11.77 -2.59
CA ILE A 34 -19.24 -11.08 -3.17
C ILE A 34 -18.75 -11.86 -4.38
N ASP A 35 -18.75 -11.21 -5.54
CA ASP A 35 -18.27 -11.74 -6.80
C ASP A 35 -17.62 -10.64 -7.66
N LYS A 36 -17.09 -11.05 -8.82
CA LYS A 36 -16.43 -10.13 -9.76
C LYS A 36 -17.41 -9.14 -10.40
N GLU A 37 -18.64 -9.56 -10.67
CA GLU A 37 -19.63 -8.70 -11.33
C GLU A 37 -20.12 -7.59 -10.39
N LEU A 38 -20.21 -7.85 -9.08
CA LEU A 38 -20.51 -6.84 -8.07
C LEU A 38 -19.46 -5.72 -8.09
N PHE A 39 -18.18 -6.06 -7.96
CA PHE A 39 -17.12 -5.03 -7.95
C PHE A 39 -16.98 -4.34 -9.30
N LYS A 40 -17.09 -5.07 -10.41
CA LYS A 40 -17.09 -4.49 -11.76
C LYS A 40 -18.22 -3.48 -11.92
N SER A 41 -19.41 -3.81 -11.44
CA SER A 41 -20.58 -2.92 -11.50
C SER A 41 -20.39 -1.69 -10.61
N ALA A 42 -19.89 -1.86 -9.38
CA ALA A 42 -19.57 -0.74 -8.48
C ALA A 42 -18.49 0.19 -9.07
N LEU A 43 -17.52 -0.37 -9.79
CA LEU A 43 -16.42 0.36 -10.41
C LEU A 43 -16.76 0.96 -11.79
N SER A 44 -17.86 0.54 -12.43
CA SER A 44 -18.26 1.03 -13.76
C SER A 44 -19.21 2.23 -13.72
N ILE A 45 -19.50 2.79 -12.54
CA ILE A 45 -20.39 3.93 -12.40
C ILE A 45 -19.74 5.16 -13.06
N LYS A 46 -20.38 5.64 -14.13
CA LYS A 46 -19.88 6.71 -15.01
C LYS A 46 -19.67 8.02 -14.26
N ASP A 47 -20.53 8.31 -13.30
CA ASP A 47 -20.58 9.59 -12.61
C ASP A 47 -19.89 9.52 -11.24
N ALA A 48 -18.98 10.47 -11.04
CA ALA A 48 -18.08 10.75 -9.90
C ALA A 48 -17.23 9.57 -9.37
N VAL A 49 -15.92 9.71 -9.57
CA VAL A 49 -14.85 8.88 -9.00
C VAL A 49 -15.06 8.57 -7.51
N ASP A 50 -15.58 9.52 -6.74
CA ASP A 50 -15.76 9.37 -5.30
C ASP A 50 -16.93 8.46 -4.91
N ILE A 51 -17.95 8.33 -5.76
CA ILE A 51 -19.08 7.41 -5.50
C ILE A 51 -18.59 5.97 -5.60
N ARG A 52 -17.78 5.67 -6.61
CA ARG A 52 -17.21 4.33 -6.79
C ARG A 52 -16.40 3.90 -5.57
N LYS A 53 -15.51 4.78 -5.10
CA LYS A 53 -14.72 4.53 -3.88
C LYS A 53 -15.62 4.34 -2.66
N LYS A 54 -16.65 5.19 -2.51
CA LYS A 54 -17.59 5.11 -1.39
C LYS A 54 -18.39 3.81 -1.39
N MET A 55 -18.83 3.32 -2.55
CA MET A 55 -19.57 2.06 -2.64
C MET A 55 -18.69 0.87 -2.28
N VAL A 56 -17.49 0.80 -2.85
CA VAL A 56 -16.54 -0.27 -2.53
C VAL A 56 -16.15 -0.21 -1.06
N TYR A 57 -15.91 0.98 -0.51
CA TYR A 57 -15.65 1.16 0.92
C TYR A 57 -16.78 0.61 1.79
N LEU A 58 -18.05 0.94 1.49
CA LEU A 58 -19.18 0.47 2.28
C LEU A 58 -19.32 -1.06 2.25
N ILE A 59 -19.12 -1.68 1.08
CA ILE A 59 -19.17 -3.14 0.92
C ILE A 59 -18.03 -3.80 1.73
N LEU A 60 -16.80 -3.32 1.56
CA LEU A 60 -15.64 -3.89 2.26
C LEU A 60 -15.70 -3.64 3.76
N HIS A 61 -16.16 -2.47 4.20
CA HIS A 61 -16.38 -2.17 5.61
C HIS A 61 -17.35 -3.17 6.25
N HIS A 62 -18.47 -3.45 5.59
CA HIS A 62 -19.42 -4.45 6.05
C HIS A 62 -18.80 -5.86 6.16
N CYS A 63 -17.97 -6.23 5.19
CA CYS A 63 -17.20 -7.48 5.23
C CYS A 63 -16.25 -7.55 6.43
N ILE A 64 -15.59 -6.44 6.77
CA ILE A 64 -14.67 -6.35 7.90
C ILE A 64 -15.42 -6.46 9.23
N GLU A 65 -16.51 -5.70 9.37
CA GLU A 65 -17.26 -5.57 10.62
C GLU A 65 -18.01 -6.86 10.98
N TYR A 66 -18.62 -7.53 9.98
CA TYR A 66 -19.51 -8.66 10.22
C TYR A 66 -18.99 -10.01 9.71
N ASN A 67 -17.81 -10.08 9.08
CA ASN A 67 -17.35 -11.27 8.35
C ASN A 67 -18.42 -11.78 7.37
N SER A 68 -19.05 -10.85 6.66
CA SER A 68 -20.31 -11.04 5.92
C SER A 68 -20.19 -11.75 4.57
N ALA A 69 -18.98 -11.84 4.03
CA ALA A 69 -18.79 -12.21 2.64
C ALA A 69 -19.12 -13.70 2.39
N ILE A 70 -19.94 -13.94 1.36
CA ILE A 70 -20.24 -15.29 0.88
C ILE A 70 -20.07 -15.39 -0.64
N SER A 71 -19.75 -16.59 -1.12
CA SER A 71 -19.73 -16.91 -2.56
C SER A 71 -21.16 -17.04 -3.11
N GLU A 72 -21.30 -17.14 -4.44
CA GLU A 72 -22.58 -17.48 -5.08
C GLU A 72 -23.17 -18.81 -4.56
N LYS A 73 -22.29 -19.74 -4.17
CA LYS A 73 -22.65 -21.03 -3.57
C LYS A 73 -22.96 -20.93 -2.07
N LYS A 74 -23.00 -19.72 -1.51
CA LYS A 74 -23.24 -19.41 -0.09
C LYS A 74 -22.16 -19.91 0.86
N GLU A 75 -20.96 -20.19 0.35
CA GLU A 75 -19.81 -20.56 1.16
C GLU A 75 -19.20 -19.29 1.77
N LYS A 76 -18.70 -19.38 3.02
CA LYS A 76 -18.03 -18.24 3.66
C LYS A 76 -16.75 -17.91 2.90
N LEU A 77 -16.57 -16.62 2.57
CA LEU A 77 -15.34 -16.11 2.00
C LEU A 77 -14.48 -15.47 3.09
N SER A 78 -13.18 -15.72 3.03
CA SER A 78 -12.20 -14.99 3.83
C SER A 78 -12.09 -13.55 3.29
N PHE A 79 -11.68 -12.59 4.11
CA PHE A 79 -11.40 -11.24 3.62
C PHE A 79 -10.24 -11.22 2.62
N GLN A 80 -9.30 -12.18 2.72
CA GLN A 80 -8.28 -12.38 1.68
C GLN A 80 -8.92 -12.73 0.32
N ASP A 81 -9.93 -13.60 0.29
CA ASP A 81 -10.66 -13.94 -0.95
C ASP A 81 -11.39 -12.72 -1.51
N VAL A 82 -12.02 -11.92 -0.64
CA VAL A 82 -12.69 -10.67 -1.04
C VAL A 82 -11.70 -9.71 -1.70
N MET A 83 -10.53 -9.51 -1.10
CA MET A 83 -9.48 -8.65 -1.67
C MET A 83 -8.90 -9.19 -2.97
N LYS A 84 -8.78 -10.51 -3.10
CA LYS A 84 -8.37 -11.16 -4.35
C LYS A 84 -9.38 -10.93 -5.47
N ILE A 85 -10.67 -11.10 -5.20
CA ILE A 85 -11.74 -10.83 -6.18
C ILE A 85 -11.70 -9.36 -6.62
N LEU A 86 -11.51 -8.43 -5.67
CA LEU A 86 -11.37 -7.01 -5.96
C LEU A 86 -10.13 -6.72 -6.84
N ASP A 87 -8.97 -7.23 -6.46
CA ASP A 87 -7.71 -7.04 -7.19
C ASP A 87 -7.78 -7.58 -8.62
N GLU A 88 -8.30 -8.80 -8.80
CA GLU A 88 -8.54 -9.39 -10.13
C GLU A 88 -9.50 -8.53 -10.99
N THR A 89 -10.47 -7.87 -10.35
CA THR A 89 -11.40 -6.98 -11.04
C THR A 89 -10.72 -5.66 -11.44
N VAL A 90 -9.89 -5.10 -10.57
CA VAL A 90 -9.20 -3.83 -10.77
C VAL A 90 -8.10 -3.96 -11.82
N ASN A 91 -7.27 -5.00 -11.76
CA ASN A 91 -6.13 -5.20 -12.67
C ASN A 91 -6.53 -5.28 -14.15
N ARG A 92 -7.81 -5.58 -14.43
CA ARG A 92 -8.35 -5.64 -15.79
C ARG A 92 -8.78 -4.27 -16.36
N PHE A 93 -9.07 -3.29 -15.51
CA PHE A 93 -9.78 -2.06 -15.93
C PHE A 93 -9.19 -0.76 -15.38
N ILE A 94 -8.22 -0.82 -14.44
CA ILE A 94 -7.88 0.30 -13.56
C ILE A 94 -6.37 0.39 -13.32
N THR A 95 -5.85 1.61 -13.15
CA THR A 95 -4.43 1.86 -12.86
C THR A 95 -4.06 1.52 -11.40
N PRO A 96 -2.80 1.10 -11.12
CA PRO A 96 -2.33 0.87 -9.75
C PRO A 96 -2.57 2.07 -8.81
N GLN A 97 -2.47 3.29 -9.33
CA GLN A 97 -2.72 4.51 -8.56
C GLN A 97 -4.18 4.63 -8.11
N TYR A 98 -5.14 4.20 -8.94
CA TYR A 98 -6.54 4.21 -8.53
C TYR A 98 -6.82 3.12 -7.49
N PHE A 99 -6.21 1.93 -7.62
CA PHE A 99 -6.31 0.90 -6.58
C PHE A 99 -5.82 1.43 -5.24
N TYR A 100 -4.67 2.10 -5.23
CA TYR A 100 -4.14 2.77 -4.04
C TYR A 100 -5.14 3.79 -3.46
N LYS A 101 -5.78 4.61 -4.29
CA LYS A 101 -6.83 5.57 -3.86
C LYS A 101 -8.09 4.88 -3.35
N LEU A 102 -8.38 3.67 -3.82
CA LEU A 102 -9.56 2.89 -3.46
C LEU A 102 -9.41 2.28 -2.05
N ILE A 103 -8.30 1.56 -1.81
CA ILE A 103 -8.03 0.90 -0.53
C ILE A 103 -7.76 1.90 0.61
N ASN A 104 -7.24 3.08 0.26
CA ASN A 104 -6.95 4.16 1.20
C ASN A 104 -8.05 5.23 1.25
N PHE A 105 -9.23 4.96 0.70
CA PHE A 105 -10.35 5.88 0.77
C PHE A 105 -10.73 6.12 2.23
N GLN A 106 -10.88 7.40 2.59
CA GLN A 106 -11.34 7.83 3.91
C GLN A 106 -12.83 8.10 3.85
N ASP A 107 -13.58 7.50 4.77
CA ASP A 107 -15.01 7.76 4.88
C ASP A 107 -15.30 9.26 5.18
N GLN A 108 -16.52 9.70 4.90
CA GLN A 108 -16.86 11.13 5.06
C GLN A 108 -17.10 11.54 6.53
N SER A 109 -17.55 10.59 7.36
CA SER A 109 -17.92 10.82 8.76
C SER A 109 -16.72 10.86 9.69
N SER A 110 -15.87 9.84 9.71
CA SER A 110 -14.72 9.72 10.61
C SER A 110 -13.37 9.94 9.95
N LYS A 111 -13.32 9.96 8.60
CA LYS A 111 -12.07 9.87 7.82
C LYS A 111 -11.26 8.61 8.12
N ASN A 112 -11.90 7.56 8.62
CA ASN A 112 -11.32 6.24 8.78
C ASN A 112 -11.15 5.60 7.40
N THR A 113 -10.00 4.95 7.21
CA THR A 113 -9.77 4.01 6.10
C THR A 113 -10.26 2.62 6.48
N LEU A 114 -10.31 1.70 5.52
CA LEU A 114 -10.61 0.29 5.81
C LEU A 114 -9.66 -0.32 6.84
N LEU A 115 -8.39 0.13 6.86
CA LEU A 115 -7.42 -0.36 7.85
C LEU A 115 -7.73 0.14 9.26
N HIS A 116 -8.26 1.35 9.44
CA HIS A 116 -8.77 1.80 10.74
C HIS A 116 -9.92 0.90 11.20
N GLN A 117 -10.87 0.63 10.29
CA GLN A 117 -12.03 -0.20 10.62
C GLN A 117 -11.65 -1.64 10.95
N ALA A 118 -10.66 -2.22 10.24
CA ALA A 118 -10.15 -3.55 10.55
C ALA A 118 -9.57 -3.65 11.96
N VAL A 119 -8.89 -2.59 12.42
CA VAL A 119 -8.37 -2.51 13.79
C VAL A 119 -9.50 -2.33 14.81
N ILE A 120 -10.44 -1.43 14.56
CA ILE A 120 -11.62 -1.20 15.44
C ILE A 120 -12.43 -2.49 15.60
N SER A 121 -12.57 -3.28 14.54
CA SER A 121 -13.31 -4.56 14.55
C SER A 121 -12.46 -5.76 15.04
N ASN A 122 -11.21 -5.55 15.48
CA ASN A 122 -10.28 -6.62 15.86
C ASN A 122 -10.13 -7.73 14.80
N ASN A 123 -10.26 -7.36 13.52
CA ASN A 123 -10.23 -8.29 12.40
C ASN A 123 -8.80 -8.43 11.88
N THR A 124 -8.02 -9.31 12.52
CA THR A 124 -6.61 -9.55 12.16
C THR A 124 -6.44 -10.03 10.73
N GLU A 125 -7.39 -10.82 10.21
CA GLU A 125 -7.38 -11.30 8.83
C GLU A 125 -7.48 -10.14 7.82
N ALA A 126 -8.38 -9.18 8.09
CA ALA A 126 -8.53 -7.99 7.28
C ALA A 126 -7.31 -7.07 7.38
N ILE A 127 -6.70 -6.92 8.57
CA ILE A 127 -5.47 -6.15 8.77
C ILE A 127 -4.34 -6.70 7.87
N GLU A 128 -4.09 -8.00 7.96
CA GLU A 128 -3.05 -8.68 7.17
C GLU A 128 -3.30 -8.52 5.66
N ALA A 129 -4.55 -8.76 5.22
CA ALA A 129 -4.93 -8.64 3.82
C ALA A 129 -4.75 -7.21 3.31
N LEU A 130 -5.29 -6.19 4.00
CA LEU A 130 -5.22 -4.80 3.56
C LEU A 130 -3.76 -4.33 3.43
N LEU A 131 -2.90 -4.66 4.39
CA LEU A 131 -1.48 -4.29 4.35
C LEU A 131 -0.71 -5.02 3.24
N LYS A 132 -1.02 -6.29 2.99
CA LYS A 132 -0.50 -7.06 1.84
C LYS A 132 -0.88 -6.42 0.50
N TYR A 133 -2.08 -5.88 0.40
CA TYR A 133 -2.56 -5.15 -0.78
C TYR A 133 -2.14 -3.67 -0.82
N GLY A 134 -1.24 -3.22 0.08
CA GLY A 134 -0.64 -1.89 0.03
C GLY A 134 -1.46 -0.77 0.66
N ALA A 135 -2.42 -1.09 1.53
CA ALA A 135 -3.07 -0.08 2.36
C ALA A 135 -2.03 0.66 3.21
N SER A 136 -2.19 1.97 3.36
CA SER A 136 -1.27 2.82 4.11
C SER A 136 -1.65 2.81 5.60
N PRO A 137 -0.72 2.39 6.49
CA PRO A 137 -0.96 2.40 7.93
C PRO A 137 -0.68 3.75 8.58
N LEU A 138 -0.37 4.79 7.79
CA LEU A 138 0.02 6.11 8.30
C LEU A 138 -1.01 7.20 8.01
N ILE A 139 -2.12 6.85 7.37
CA ILE A 139 -3.22 7.79 7.14
C ILE A 139 -3.87 8.09 8.48
N LYS A 140 -4.04 9.37 8.77
CA LYS A 140 -4.74 9.83 9.96
C LYS A 140 -6.22 10.07 9.68
N ASN A 141 -7.06 9.71 10.64
CA ASN A 141 -8.49 10.01 10.62
C ASN A 141 -8.79 11.45 11.11
N LYS A 142 -10.06 11.79 11.34
CA LYS A 142 -10.47 13.13 11.83
C LYS A 142 -9.94 13.47 13.23
N GLU A 143 -9.60 12.46 14.02
CA GLU A 143 -9.01 12.62 15.36
C GLU A 143 -7.48 12.68 15.30
N GLU A 144 -6.88 12.83 14.11
CA GLU A 144 -5.43 12.80 13.90
C GLU A 144 -4.75 11.48 14.29
N LYS A 145 -5.54 10.40 14.41
CA LYS A 145 -5.10 9.05 14.79
C LYS A 145 -4.85 8.17 13.58
N ILE A 146 -3.75 7.41 13.61
CA ILE A 146 -3.49 6.32 12.66
C ILE A 146 -4.15 5.02 13.16
N PRO A 147 -4.24 3.95 12.34
CA PRO A 147 -4.81 2.67 12.79
C PRO A 147 -4.16 2.12 14.06
N LEU A 148 -2.85 2.31 14.25
CA LEU A 148 -2.10 1.87 15.44
C LEU A 148 -2.49 2.64 16.72
N ASP A 149 -3.17 3.77 16.61
CA ASP A 149 -3.66 4.52 17.79
C ASP A 149 -5.06 4.06 18.23
N LEU A 150 -5.70 3.16 17.46
CA LEU A 150 -7.09 2.74 17.68
C LEU A 150 -7.23 1.31 18.19
N ASP A 151 -6.15 0.52 18.24
CA ASP A 151 -6.23 -0.85 18.74
C ASP A 151 -6.63 -0.89 20.21
N GLN A 152 -7.42 -1.91 20.55
CA GLN A 152 -7.91 -2.16 21.91
C GLN A 152 -7.46 -3.53 22.44
N GLU A 153 -7.07 -4.43 21.55
CA GLU A 153 -6.65 -5.79 21.88
C GLU A 153 -5.17 -6.01 21.54
N GLU A 154 -4.43 -6.61 22.47
CA GLU A 154 -2.99 -6.90 22.29
C GLU A 154 -2.73 -7.74 21.04
N LYS A 155 -3.56 -8.77 20.80
CA LYS A 155 -3.46 -9.62 19.60
C LYS A 155 -3.63 -8.82 18.30
N THR A 156 -4.59 -7.89 18.26
CA THR A 156 -4.81 -7.01 17.10
C THR A 156 -3.62 -6.10 16.89
N ARG A 157 -3.07 -5.54 17.97
CA ARG A 157 -1.86 -4.69 17.94
C ARG A 157 -0.65 -5.45 17.42
N GLU A 158 -0.41 -6.66 17.90
CA GLU A 158 0.70 -7.50 17.46
C GLU A 158 0.59 -7.84 15.97
N ALA A 159 -0.59 -8.25 15.51
CA ALA A 159 -0.85 -8.54 14.10
C ALA A 159 -0.59 -7.30 13.23
N LEU A 160 -1.10 -6.13 13.65
CA LEU A 160 -0.89 -4.87 12.95
C LEU A 160 0.59 -4.47 12.88
N ILE A 161 1.30 -4.49 14.01
CA ILE A 161 2.73 -4.16 14.08
C ILE A 161 3.55 -5.11 13.20
N LYS A 162 3.27 -6.41 13.25
CA LYS A 162 3.93 -7.42 12.42
C LYS A 162 3.73 -7.13 10.95
N SER A 163 2.48 -6.95 10.51
CA SER A 163 2.16 -6.65 9.10
C SER A 163 2.71 -5.31 8.63
N MET A 164 2.77 -4.29 9.49
CA MET A 164 3.41 -3.00 9.20
C MET A 164 4.92 -3.17 8.97
N LYS A 165 5.61 -3.95 9.82
CA LYS A 165 7.04 -4.27 9.66
C LYS A 165 7.29 -5.04 8.36
N ASP A 166 6.46 -6.02 8.05
CA ASP A 166 6.55 -6.80 6.80
C ASP A 166 6.37 -5.88 5.57
N GLN A 167 5.42 -4.94 5.61
CA GLN A 167 5.22 -3.95 4.56
C GLN A 167 6.42 -3.00 4.41
N ALA A 168 6.99 -2.51 5.53
CA ALA A 168 8.19 -1.66 5.51
C ALA A 168 9.40 -2.39 4.90
N LYS A 169 9.59 -3.66 5.26
CA LYS A 169 10.64 -4.51 4.69
C LYS A 169 10.48 -4.66 3.17
N SER A 170 9.28 -5.01 2.71
CA SER A 170 8.97 -5.14 1.27
C SER A 170 9.24 -3.84 0.51
N LYS A 171 8.89 -2.68 1.09
CA LYS A 171 9.19 -1.36 0.50
C LYS A 171 10.68 -1.07 0.42
N LYS A 172 11.46 -1.42 1.45
CA LYS A 172 12.93 -1.31 1.38
C LYS A 172 13.54 -2.21 0.32
N GLU A 173 13.02 -3.43 0.16
CA GLU A 173 13.46 -4.34 -0.90
C GLU A 173 13.14 -3.79 -2.29
N SER A 174 11.93 -3.26 -2.50
CA SER A 174 11.56 -2.60 -3.75
C SER A 174 12.45 -1.39 -4.07
N ALA A 175 12.73 -0.54 -3.07
CA ALA A 175 13.65 0.58 -3.19
C ALA A 175 15.06 0.14 -3.59
N ARG A 176 15.57 -0.97 -3.02
CA ARG A 176 16.88 -1.54 -3.38
C ARG A 176 16.88 -2.01 -4.83
N CYS A 177 15.89 -2.77 -5.26
CA CYS A 177 15.78 -3.26 -6.63
C CYS A 177 15.76 -2.10 -7.64
N ASN A 178 14.94 -1.07 -7.39
CA ASN A 178 14.83 0.09 -8.27
C ASN A 178 16.12 0.91 -8.34
N SER A 179 16.86 1.01 -7.24
CA SER A 179 18.17 1.69 -7.18
C SER A 179 19.25 0.96 -8.02
N LEU A 180 19.23 -0.38 -8.04
CA LEU A 180 20.21 -1.17 -8.80
C LEU A 180 20.03 -1.09 -10.31
N ILE A 181 18.80 -0.89 -10.81
CA ILE A 181 18.52 -0.77 -12.26
C ILE A 181 19.27 0.40 -12.90
N GLY A 182 19.49 1.50 -12.15
CA GLY A 182 20.22 2.68 -12.63
C GLY A 182 21.75 2.48 -12.80
N ILE A 183 22.32 1.41 -12.24
CA ILE A 183 23.76 1.12 -12.30
C ILE A 183 24.12 0.37 -13.61
N ILE A 184 23.16 -0.33 -14.22
CA ILE A 184 23.40 -1.30 -15.31
C ILE A 184 23.73 -0.66 -16.67
N PRO A 185 23.14 0.46 -17.13
CA PRO A 185 23.40 0.96 -18.49
C PRO A 185 24.82 1.52 -18.72
N GLY A 186 25.49 2.01 -17.66
CA GLY A 186 26.78 2.71 -17.79
C GLY A 186 28.01 1.79 -17.91
N VAL A 187 27.96 0.59 -17.32
CA VAL A 187 29.12 -0.32 -17.26
C VAL A 187 29.26 -1.18 -18.53
N PHE A 188 28.16 -1.52 -19.20
CA PHE A 188 28.19 -2.40 -20.38
C PHE A 188 28.53 -1.69 -21.70
N LEU A 189 28.29 -0.38 -21.83
CA LEU A 189 28.61 0.37 -23.06
C LEU A 189 30.11 0.68 -23.21
N GLY A 190 30.89 0.66 -22.11
CA GLY A 190 32.33 0.98 -22.15
C GLY A 190 33.25 -0.20 -22.46
N ILE A 191 32.82 -1.45 -22.20
CA ILE A 191 33.69 -2.63 -22.30
C ILE A 191 33.61 -3.28 -23.70
N GLY A 192 32.50 -3.11 -24.43
CA GLY A 192 32.27 -3.77 -25.73
C GLY A 192 33.06 -3.24 -26.93
N LEU A 193 33.70 -2.07 -26.84
CA LEU A 193 34.37 -1.44 -27.99
C LEU A 193 35.91 -1.64 -28.01
N GLY A 194 36.51 -2.29 -27.02
CA GLY A 194 37.98 -2.28 -26.83
C GLY A 194 38.74 -3.58 -27.08
N VAL A 195 38.08 -4.73 -27.25
CA VAL A 195 38.76 -6.05 -27.14
C VAL A 195 39.46 -6.49 -28.46
N GLY A 196 39.31 -5.74 -29.55
CA GLY A 196 39.86 -6.12 -30.87
C GLY A 196 41.21 -5.51 -31.27
N SER A 197 41.80 -4.61 -30.48
CA SER A 197 43.04 -3.91 -30.88
C SER A 197 44.12 -4.00 -29.80
N ALA A 198 45.37 -4.20 -30.22
CA ALA A 198 46.54 -4.29 -29.34
C ALA A 198 46.72 -2.98 -28.55
N LEU A 199 46.21 -2.94 -27.32
CA LEU A 199 46.33 -1.78 -26.44
C LEU A 199 47.74 -1.72 -25.84
N VAL A 200 48.35 -0.53 -25.90
CA VAL A 200 49.61 -0.22 -25.21
C VAL A 200 49.39 -0.36 -23.69
N PRO A 201 50.36 -0.87 -22.89
CA PRO A 201 50.21 -1.03 -21.44
C PRO A 201 49.79 0.24 -20.68
N SER A 202 50.09 1.43 -21.20
CA SER A 202 49.63 2.70 -20.64
C SER A 202 48.11 2.89 -20.79
N MET A 203 47.52 2.43 -21.90
CA MET A 203 46.09 2.54 -22.19
C MET A 203 45.27 1.59 -21.30
N THR A 204 45.78 0.39 -21.02
CA THR A 204 45.09 -0.57 -20.12
C THR A 204 45.00 -0.06 -18.69
N ILE A 205 46.04 0.60 -18.17
CA ILE A 205 46.03 1.22 -16.83
C ILE A 205 44.99 2.36 -16.77
N ILE A 206 44.92 3.20 -17.80
CA ILE A 206 43.94 4.30 -17.90
C ILE A 206 42.51 3.73 -17.95
N LEU A 207 42.27 2.67 -18.73
CA LEU A 207 40.95 2.02 -18.79
C LEU A 207 40.54 1.39 -17.46
N CYS A 208 41.46 0.71 -16.77
CA CYS A 208 41.19 0.12 -15.45
C CYS A 208 40.87 1.20 -14.40
N THR A 209 41.62 2.31 -14.37
CA THR A 209 41.37 3.40 -13.43
C THR A 209 40.02 4.10 -13.71
N LEU A 210 39.69 4.32 -14.99
CA LEU A 210 38.38 4.83 -15.40
C LEU A 210 37.25 3.87 -15.00
N ALA A 211 37.41 2.56 -15.22
CA ALA A 211 36.42 1.56 -14.84
C ALA A 211 36.17 1.51 -13.32
N VAL A 212 37.23 1.56 -12.51
CA VAL A 212 37.10 1.62 -11.04
C VAL A 212 36.40 2.92 -10.61
N SER A 213 36.78 4.06 -11.19
CA SER A 213 36.13 5.34 -10.86
C SER A 213 34.65 5.36 -11.23
N ALA A 214 34.28 4.79 -12.38
CA ALA A 214 32.89 4.67 -12.83
C ALA A 214 32.08 3.74 -11.92
N LEU A 215 32.67 2.64 -11.46
CA LEU A 215 32.03 1.72 -10.52
C LEU A 215 31.75 2.41 -9.17
N VAL A 216 32.74 3.11 -8.61
CA VAL A 216 32.57 3.85 -7.35
C VAL A 216 31.49 4.93 -7.48
N ALA A 217 31.50 5.68 -8.58
CA ALA A 217 30.47 6.68 -8.86
C ALA A 217 29.08 6.05 -9.00
N GLY A 218 28.98 4.91 -9.71
CA GLY A 218 27.73 4.16 -9.87
C GLY A 218 27.16 3.66 -8.55
N ILE A 219 28.01 3.14 -7.65
CA ILE A 219 27.60 2.74 -6.30
C ILE A 219 27.09 3.95 -5.51
N ALA A 220 27.82 5.07 -5.53
CA ALA A 220 27.41 6.28 -4.81
C ALA A 220 26.05 6.81 -5.30
N VAL A 221 25.84 6.84 -6.62
CA VAL A 221 24.56 7.24 -7.24
C VAL A 221 23.45 6.26 -6.88
N GLY A 222 23.69 4.95 -6.95
CA GLY A 222 22.73 3.94 -6.55
C GLY A 222 22.29 4.10 -5.09
N VAL A 223 23.25 4.27 -4.17
CA VAL A 223 22.97 4.51 -2.75
C VAL A 223 22.14 5.78 -2.54
N ALA A 224 22.45 6.85 -3.26
CA ALA A 224 21.66 8.09 -3.20
C ALA A 224 20.21 7.87 -3.69
N ILE A 225 20.03 7.20 -4.83
CA ILE A 225 18.69 6.86 -5.38
C ILE A 225 17.89 6.03 -4.37
N TYR A 226 18.53 5.04 -3.72
CA TYR A 226 17.90 4.21 -2.71
C TYR A 226 17.30 5.04 -1.57
N PHE A 227 18.11 5.90 -0.93
CA PHE A 227 17.66 6.73 0.19
C PHE A 227 16.66 7.81 -0.20
N LEU A 228 16.71 8.31 -1.44
CA LEU A 228 15.77 9.31 -1.94
C LEU A 228 14.44 8.72 -2.43
N SER A 229 14.38 7.40 -2.64
CA SER A 229 13.18 6.71 -3.14
C SER A 229 11.97 6.88 -2.23
N GLN A 230 10.79 6.97 -2.85
CA GLN A 230 9.54 7.13 -2.12
C GLN A 230 9.25 5.90 -1.24
N ASP A 231 9.57 4.70 -1.72
CA ASP A 231 9.37 3.46 -0.95
C ASP A 231 10.27 3.39 0.28
N TYR A 232 11.53 3.82 0.18
CA TYR A 232 12.41 3.91 1.35
C TYR A 232 11.87 4.90 2.39
N LYS A 233 11.44 6.10 1.95
CA LYS A 233 10.86 7.11 2.82
C LYS A 233 9.60 6.59 3.53
N GLN A 234 8.70 5.94 2.79
CA GLN A 234 7.49 5.33 3.37
C GLN A 234 7.83 4.23 4.37
N ALA A 235 8.76 3.33 4.03
CA ALA A 235 9.20 2.27 4.95
C ALA A 235 9.74 2.83 6.26
N LYS A 236 10.55 3.89 6.18
CA LYS A 236 11.12 4.55 7.36
C LYS A 236 10.04 5.21 8.22
N SER A 237 9.06 5.88 7.61
CA SER A 237 7.93 6.44 8.35
C SER A 237 7.09 5.36 9.04
N ILE A 238 6.91 4.19 8.41
CA ILE A 238 6.24 3.04 9.04
C ILE A 238 7.05 2.54 10.24
N GLU A 239 8.37 2.38 10.11
CA GLU A 239 9.23 1.95 11.21
C GLU A 239 9.25 2.95 12.37
N GLU A 240 9.25 4.25 12.08
CA GLU A 240 9.19 5.32 13.09
C GLU A 240 7.85 5.30 13.84
N ALA A 241 6.73 5.04 13.15
CA ALA A 241 5.42 4.90 13.78
C ALA A 241 5.34 3.64 14.69
N VAL A 242 5.98 2.54 14.28
CA VAL A 242 5.99 1.28 15.05
C VAL A 242 6.97 1.30 16.22
N ASN A 243 8.06 2.06 16.12
CA ASN A 243 9.10 2.16 17.15
C ASN A 243 9.20 3.59 17.70
N PRO A 244 8.38 3.99 18.69
CA PRO A 244 8.43 5.34 19.27
C PRO A 244 9.84 5.73 19.77
N GLN A 245 10.66 4.74 20.18
CA GLN A 245 12.01 4.89 20.72
C GLN A 245 13.08 5.33 19.68
N LEU A 246 12.79 5.32 18.37
CA LEU A 246 13.79 5.74 17.36
C LEU A 246 13.87 7.27 17.19
N SER A 247 12.88 8.01 17.71
CA SER A 247 12.79 9.47 17.62
C SER A 247 13.62 10.19 18.69
N SER A 248 13.71 9.65 19.90
CA SER A 248 14.54 10.19 21.00
C SER A 248 16.04 9.99 20.76
N VAL A 249 16.45 8.84 20.22
CA VAL A 249 17.87 8.47 20.02
C VAL A 249 18.58 9.35 18.97
N LYS A 250 17.85 9.94 18.01
CA LYS A 250 18.46 10.87 17.03
C LYS A 250 18.70 12.26 17.60
N TYR A 251 17.90 12.71 18.57
CA TYR A 251 18.11 13.99 19.24
C TYR A 251 19.22 13.89 20.30
N GLU A 252 19.32 12.79 21.05
CA GLU A 252 20.45 12.58 21.98
C GLU A 252 21.81 12.48 21.26
N LYS A 253 21.89 11.71 20.17
CA LYS A 253 23.16 11.58 19.40
C LYS A 253 23.59 12.86 18.68
N THR A 254 22.73 13.87 18.53
CA THR A 254 23.11 15.18 17.97
C THR A 254 23.48 16.22 19.03
N VAL A 255 23.01 16.06 20.27
CA VAL A 255 23.44 16.91 21.40
C VAL A 255 24.79 16.44 21.95
N ASP A 256 25.02 15.13 22.07
CA ASP A 256 26.28 14.58 22.61
C ASP A 256 27.49 14.85 21.69
N ASN A 257 27.28 14.86 20.37
CA ASN A 257 28.35 15.15 19.41
C ASN A 257 28.68 16.65 19.28
N LYS A 258 27.88 17.55 19.87
CA LYS A 258 28.19 18.99 19.96
C LYS A 258 28.85 19.38 21.29
N ALA A 259 28.77 18.53 22.31
CA ALA A 259 29.34 18.81 23.64
C ALA A 259 30.82 18.36 23.80
N VAL A 260 31.39 17.67 22.80
CA VAL A 260 32.77 17.12 22.86
C VAL A 260 33.79 17.95 22.04
N LEU A 261 33.37 19.08 21.45
CA LEU A 261 34.26 19.99 20.69
C LEU A 261 34.18 21.47 21.13
N GLY A 262 33.82 21.72 22.39
CA GLY A 262 33.88 23.03 23.03
C GLY A 262 35.01 23.12 24.04
#